data_AF-A0A3C0ET41-F1
#
_entry.id   AF-A0A3C0ET41-F1
#
_cell.length_a   1.000
_cell.length_b   1.000
_cell.length_c   1.000
_cell.angle_alpha   90.00
_cell.angle_beta   90.00
_cell.angle_gamma   90.00
#
_symmetry.space_group_name_H-M   'P 1'
#
loop_
_entity.id
_entity.type
_entity.pdbx_description
1 polymer ?
#
loop_
_entity_poly.entity_id
_entity_poly.type
_entity_poly.pdbx_seq_one_letter_code
_entity_poly.pdbx_strand_id
1 'polypeptide(L)'
;MYLLIGIAVGILLTIPMIYYTAKRTAMRVRQLENRAQSAERLAELGTMTGGLAHEIKNPLSTVGLNLQLLQEDVDELSKHIQADDTEAAEQVSRLKRRLTSLAHETQRLKDILEDFLRFAGRMKLDLNPEDINELIAELAEFFQPQASMEHVHLRTQLDASPSVVPLDQGLFKQALLNLLINANAAMSQARTKNKPHGGANELLLRTKNDGQQLIVTVTDTGPGIEPDTLKEIFMPYFSTTRGG
;
A
#
# COMPACT_ATOMS: atom_id res chain seq x y z
N MET A 1 -22.06 49.95 37.07
CA MET A 1 -21.97 49.91 35.59
C MET A 1 -20.81 49.03 35.10
N TYR A 2 -19.57 49.28 35.51
CA TYR A 2 -18.40 48.50 35.06
C TYR A 2 -18.43 47.00 35.42
N LEU A 3 -19.00 46.61 36.56
CA LEU A 3 -19.17 45.21 36.95
C LEU A 3 -20.02 44.41 35.95
N LEU A 4 -21.14 44.98 35.50
CA LEU A 4 -22.07 44.34 34.56
C LEU A 4 -21.44 44.18 33.18
N ILE A 5 -20.63 45.15 32.75
CA ILE A 5 -19.89 45.10 31.48
C ILE A 5 -18.81 44.01 31.54
N GLY A 6 -18.08 43.89 32.65
CA GLY A 6 -17.09 42.83 32.85
C GLY A 6 -17.70 41.42 32.82
N ILE A 7 -18.87 41.24 33.44
CA ILE A 7 -19.60 39.96 33.41
C ILE A 7 -20.06 39.65 31.97
N ALA A 8 -20.61 40.63 31.25
CA ALA A 8 -21.07 40.44 29.88
C ALA A 8 -19.93 40.05 28.93
N VAL A 9 -18.77 40.71 29.03
CA VAL A 9 -17.58 40.39 28.23
C VAL A 9 -17.01 39.01 28.59
N GLY A 10 -16.99 38.67 29.88
CA GLY A 10 -16.56 37.33 30.34
C GLY A 10 -17.45 36.23 29.77
N ILE A 11 -18.78 36.41 29.78
CA ILE A 11 -19.73 35.46 29.19
C ILE A 11 -19.54 35.36 27.67
N LEU A 12 -19.33 36.48 26.98
CA LEU A 12 -19.16 36.53 25.53
C LEU A 12 -17.89 35.80 25.06
N LEU A 13 -16.83 35.76 25.88
CA LEU A 13 -15.58 35.05 25.56
C LEU A 13 -15.60 33.59 26.01
N THR A 14 -16.21 33.29 27.16
CA THR A 14 -16.19 31.94 27.74
C THR A 14 -17.14 30.98 27.02
N ILE A 15 -18.34 31.42 26.61
CA ILE A 15 -19.30 30.54 25.92
C ILE A 15 -18.75 30.00 24.58
N PRO A 16 -18.18 30.81 23.67
CA PRO A 16 -17.60 30.31 22.43
C PRO A 16 -16.38 29.41 22.66
N MET A 17 -15.57 29.73 23.67
CA MET A 17 -14.41 28.92 24.05
C MET A 17 -14.84 27.53 24.57
N ILE A 18 -15.87 27.48 25.41
CA ILE A 18 -16.48 26.22 25.89
C ILE A 18 -17.09 25.44 24.71
N TYR A 19 -17.82 26.12 23.83
CA TYR A 19 -18.40 25.47 22.64
C TYR A 19 -17.32 24.89 21.71
N TYR A 20 -16.25 25.65 21.44
CA TYR A 20 -15.15 25.23 20.58
C TYR A 20 -14.38 24.04 21.17
N THR A 21 -14.09 24.08 22.47
CA THR A 21 -13.43 22.97 23.18
C THR A 21 -14.32 21.74 23.22
N ALA A 22 -15.61 21.88 23.53
CA ALA A 22 -16.57 20.78 23.51
C ALA A 22 -16.68 20.13 22.13
N LYS A 23 -16.77 20.94 21.05
CA LYS A 23 -16.81 20.43 19.67
C LYS A 23 -15.53 19.69 19.28
N ARG A 24 -14.35 20.22 19.65
CA ARG A 24 -13.05 19.59 19.37
C ARG A 24 -12.92 18.26 20.12
N THR A 25 -13.35 18.20 21.37
CA THR A 25 -13.34 16.98 22.18
C THR A 25 -14.31 15.95 21.60
N ALA A 26 -15.52 16.35 21.22
CA ALA A 26 -16.50 15.46 20.59
C ALA A 26 -15.98 14.87 19.26
N MET A 27 -15.31 15.68 18.42
CA MET A 27 -14.69 15.17 17.19
C MET A 27 -13.55 14.18 17.47
N ARG A 28 -12.70 14.45 18.48
CA ARG A 28 -11.65 13.51 18.90
C ARG A 28 -12.23 12.20 19.42
N VAL A 29 -13.25 12.26 20.27
CA VAL A 29 -13.92 11.07 20.81
C VAL A 29 -14.47 10.23 19.66
N ARG A 30 -15.19 10.84 18.72
CA ARG A 30 -15.76 10.15 17.56
C ARG A 30 -14.69 9.52 16.66
N GLN A 31 -13.55 10.21 16.50
CA GLN A 31 -12.42 9.68 15.74
C GLN A 31 -11.73 8.50 16.45
N LEU A 32 -11.65 8.54 17.78
CA LEU A 32 -11.14 7.44 18.61
C LEU A 32 -12.11 6.25 18.62
N GLU A 33 -13.42 6.49 18.71
CA GLU A 33 -14.46 5.46 18.62
C GLU A 33 -14.42 4.75 17.27
N ASN A 34 -14.34 5.49 16.16
CA ASN A 34 -14.22 4.90 14.83
C ASN A 34 -12.93 4.08 14.69
N ARG A 35 -11.80 4.58 15.23
CA ARG A 35 -10.53 3.82 15.23
C ARG A 35 -10.62 2.57 16.09
N ALA A 36 -11.29 2.64 17.24
CA ALA A 36 -11.49 1.52 18.14
C ALA A 36 -12.38 0.45 17.51
N GLN A 37 -13.51 0.82 16.90
CA GLN A 37 -14.39 -0.12 16.19
C GLN A 37 -13.69 -0.80 15.01
N SER A 38 -12.91 -0.05 14.23
CA SER A 38 -12.12 -0.64 13.15
C SER A 38 -11.05 -1.60 13.69
N ALA A 39 -10.35 -1.22 14.77
CA ALA A 39 -9.34 -2.07 15.41
C ALA A 39 -9.95 -3.33 16.04
N GLU A 40 -11.15 -3.25 16.63
CA GLU A 40 -11.87 -4.36 17.23
C GLU A 40 -12.30 -5.38 16.17
N ARG A 41 -12.92 -4.92 15.06
CA ARG A 41 -13.25 -5.79 13.91
C ARG A 41 -12.03 -6.48 13.32
N LEU A 42 -10.91 -5.77 13.25
CA LEU A 42 -9.64 -6.33 12.77
C LEU A 42 -9.05 -7.35 13.74
N ALA A 43 -9.12 -7.10 15.05
CA ALA A 43 -8.66 -8.05 16.05
C ALA A 43 -9.50 -9.34 16.08
N GLU A 44 -10.82 -9.23 15.89
CA GLU A 44 -11.73 -10.37 15.72
C GLU A 44 -11.38 -11.18 14.47
N LEU A 45 -11.15 -10.52 13.33
CA LEU A 45 -10.69 -11.18 12.11
C LEU A 45 -9.32 -11.85 12.32
N GLY A 46 -8.37 -11.17 12.95
CA GLY A 46 -7.01 -11.65 13.20
C GLY A 46 -6.89 -12.93 13.99
N THR A 47 -7.71 -13.07 15.03
CA THR A 47 -7.70 -14.25 15.89
C THR A 47 -8.23 -15.50 15.19
N MET A 48 -9.18 -15.36 14.25
CA MET A 48 -9.66 -16.48 13.42
C MET A 48 -8.79 -16.73 12.18
N THR A 49 -8.17 -15.68 11.64
CA THR A 49 -7.43 -15.72 10.37
C THR A 49 -6.11 -16.50 10.46
N GLY A 50 -5.42 -16.47 11.59
CA GLY A 50 -4.12 -17.16 11.74
C GLY A 50 -4.18 -18.68 11.54
N GLY A 51 -5.20 -19.35 12.06
CA GLY A 51 -5.41 -20.79 11.88
C GLY A 51 -5.89 -21.14 10.47
N LEU A 52 -6.92 -20.42 9.99
CA LEU A 52 -7.47 -20.57 8.64
C LEU A 52 -6.41 -20.36 7.55
N ALA A 53 -5.52 -19.40 7.71
CA ALA A 53 -4.55 -19.12 6.69
C ALA A 53 -3.42 -20.14 6.65
N HIS A 54 -3.04 -20.76 7.77
CA HIS A 54 -2.18 -21.93 7.72
C HIS A 54 -2.86 -23.09 6.96
N GLU A 55 -4.16 -23.28 7.14
CA GLU A 55 -4.94 -24.30 6.42
C GLU A 55 -5.14 -24.00 4.94
N ILE A 56 -5.13 -22.73 4.51
CA ILE A 56 -5.18 -22.34 3.08
C ILE A 56 -3.78 -22.31 2.45
N LYS A 57 -2.75 -21.91 3.19
CA LYS A 57 -1.37 -21.88 2.72
C LYS A 57 -0.89 -23.28 2.32
N ASN A 58 -1.28 -24.29 3.08
CA ASN A 58 -0.90 -25.68 2.82
C ASN A 58 -1.37 -26.20 1.44
N PRO A 59 -2.68 -26.21 1.10
CA PRO A 59 -3.16 -26.67 -0.20
C PRO A 59 -2.63 -25.80 -1.35
N LEU A 60 -2.48 -24.48 -1.19
CA LEU A 60 -1.84 -23.64 -2.22
C LEU A 60 -0.37 -24.04 -2.46
N SER A 61 0.37 -24.34 -1.40
CA SER A 61 1.75 -24.83 -1.53
C SER A 61 1.80 -26.18 -2.24
N THR A 62 0.87 -27.09 -1.93
CA THR A 62 0.74 -28.38 -2.61
C THR A 62 0.37 -28.22 -4.08
N VAL A 63 -0.56 -27.31 -4.42
CA VAL A 63 -0.91 -27.01 -5.82
C VAL A 63 0.30 -26.44 -6.56
N GLY A 64 1.01 -25.49 -5.96
CA GLY A 64 2.22 -24.91 -6.54
C GLY A 64 3.30 -25.96 -6.82
N LEU A 65 3.55 -26.87 -5.88
CA LEU A 65 4.49 -27.98 -6.06
C LEU A 65 4.07 -28.91 -7.21
N ASN A 66 2.80 -29.31 -7.26
CA ASN A 66 2.31 -30.17 -8.34
C ASN A 66 2.38 -29.48 -9.71
N LEU A 67 2.12 -28.18 -9.78
CA LEU A 67 2.28 -27.41 -11.01
C LEU A 67 3.74 -27.35 -11.46
N GLN A 68 4.68 -27.21 -10.53
CA GLN A 68 6.11 -27.25 -10.84
C GLN A 68 6.51 -28.63 -11.38
N LEU A 69 6.11 -29.72 -10.72
CA LEU A 69 6.39 -31.08 -11.18
C LEU A 69 5.79 -31.33 -12.58
N LEU A 70 4.56 -30.87 -12.83
CA LEU A 70 3.93 -30.98 -14.15
C LEU A 70 4.66 -30.16 -15.23
N GLN A 71 5.23 -29.01 -14.88
CA GLN A 71 6.07 -28.24 -15.82
C GLN A 71 7.35 -29.00 -16.17
N GLU A 72 8.00 -29.61 -15.17
CA GLU A 72 9.19 -30.45 -15.36
C GLU A 72 8.89 -31.68 -16.24
N ASP A 73 7.77 -32.39 -15.99
CA ASP A 73 7.32 -33.53 -16.80
C ASP A 73 7.03 -33.12 -18.26
N VAL A 74 6.38 -31.97 -18.46
CA VAL A 74 6.07 -31.44 -19.80
C VAL A 74 7.34 -30.97 -20.52
N ASP A 75 8.30 -30.40 -19.80
CA ASP A 75 9.61 -30.04 -20.33
C ASP A 75 10.39 -31.29 -20.76
N GLU A 76 10.36 -32.36 -19.98
CA GLU A 76 10.97 -33.65 -20.33
C GLU A 76 10.30 -34.29 -21.55
N LEU A 77 8.97 -34.31 -21.59
CA LEU A 77 8.22 -34.82 -22.74
C LEU A 77 8.53 -34.02 -24.01
N SER A 78 8.72 -32.70 -23.87
CA SER A 78 9.04 -31.83 -25.01
C SER A 78 10.39 -32.15 -25.66
N LYS A 79 11.34 -32.76 -24.94
CA LYS A 79 12.64 -33.19 -25.48
C LYS A 79 12.53 -34.41 -26.40
N HIS A 80 11.45 -35.18 -26.28
CA HIS A 80 11.22 -36.41 -27.06
C HIS A 80 10.37 -36.16 -28.32
N ILE A 81 9.93 -34.92 -28.55
CA ILE A 81 9.18 -34.54 -29.75
C ILE A 81 10.17 -34.41 -30.92
N GLN A 82 9.86 -35.11 -32.02
CA GLN A 82 10.66 -35.00 -33.25
C GLN A 82 10.50 -33.59 -33.84
N ALA A 83 11.57 -33.03 -34.39
CA ALA A 83 11.58 -31.66 -34.94
C ALA A 83 10.52 -31.42 -36.03
N ASP A 84 10.07 -32.50 -36.68
CA ASP A 84 9.13 -32.45 -37.81
C ASP A 84 7.67 -32.58 -37.36
N ASP A 85 7.40 -32.96 -36.10
CA ASP A 85 6.05 -33.08 -35.53
C ASP A 85 5.56 -31.74 -35.00
N THR A 86 5.11 -30.91 -35.92
CA THR A 86 4.65 -29.54 -35.66
C THR A 86 3.38 -29.50 -34.81
N GLU A 87 2.51 -30.51 -34.91
CA GLU A 87 1.27 -30.59 -34.14
C GLU A 87 1.54 -30.90 -32.66
N ALA A 88 2.40 -31.89 -32.38
CA ALA A 88 2.80 -32.23 -31.02
C ALA A 88 3.55 -31.07 -30.34
N ALA A 89 4.44 -30.39 -31.07
CA ALA A 89 5.15 -29.20 -30.57
C ALA A 89 4.17 -28.06 -30.20
N GLU A 90 3.14 -27.82 -31.01
CA GLU A 90 2.13 -26.80 -30.73
C GLU A 90 1.26 -27.17 -29.50
N GLN A 91 0.87 -28.44 -29.38
CA GLN A 91 0.10 -28.95 -28.23
C GLN A 91 0.88 -28.76 -26.93
N VAL A 92 2.17 -29.10 -26.90
CA VAL A 92 3.04 -28.91 -25.74
C VAL A 92 3.24 -27.43 -25.41
N SER A 93 3.43 -26.58 -26.41
CA SER A 93 3.52 -25.13 -26.21
C SER A 93 2.24 -24.56 -25.55
N ARG A 94 1.06 -24.99 -26.01
CA ARG A 94 -0.22 -24.61 -25.39
C ARG A 94 -0.34 -25.11 -23.95
N LEU A 95 0.10 -26.32 -23.67
CA LEU A 95 0.08 -26.90 -22.32
C LEU A 95 1.02 -26.13 -21.37
N LYS A 96 2.27 -25.84 -21.80
CA LYS A 96 3.22 -25.03 -21.04
C LYS A 96 2.63 -23.67 -20.68
N ARG A 97 2.03 -22.96 -21.64
CA ARG A 97 1.37 -21.66 -21.39
C ARG A 97 0.26 -21.75 -20.33
N ARG A 98 -0.56 -22.80 -20.37
CA ARG A 98 -1.62 -23.03 -19.37
C ARG A 98 -1.05 -23.30 -17.98
N LEU A 99 -0.02 -24.15 -17.88
CA LEU A 99 0.65 -24.44 -16.62
C LEU A 99 1.31 -23.19 -16.03
N THR A 100 2.00 -22.39 -16.84
CA THR A 100 2.58 -21.11 -16.40
C THR A 100 1.49 -20.16 -15.89
N SER A 101 0.35 -20.05 -16.59
CA SER A 101 -0.76 -19.22 -16.14
C SER A 101 -1.34 -19.67 -14.80
N LEU A 102 -1.49 -20.98 -14.58
CA LEU A 102 -1.98 -21.54 -13.30
C LEU A 102 -0.97 -21.33 -12.16
N ALA A 103 0.32 -21.44 -12.46
CA ALA A 103 1.38 -21.19 -11.48
C ALA A 103 1.37 -19.72 -11.03
N HIS A 104 1.24 -18.77 -11.98
CA HIS A 104 1.10 -17.36 -11.66
C HIS A 104 -0.13 -17.07 -10.80
N GLU A 105 -1.29 -17.66 -11.10
CA GLU A 105 -2.50 -17.45 -10.30
C GLU A 105 -2.38 -18.06 -8.90
N THR A 106 -1.76 -19.24 -8.77
CA THR A 106 -1.49 -19.86 -7.46
C THR A 106 -0.58 -18.99 -6.61
N GLN A 107 0.46 -18.41 -7.22
CA GLN A 107 1.35 -17.48 -6.53
C GLN A 107 0.61 -16.21 -6.12
N ARG A 108 -0.21 -15.63 -7.01
CA ARG A 108 -1.05 -14.47 -6.70
C ARG A 108 -1.98 -14.72 -5.52
N LEU A 109 -2.62 -15.89 -5.45
CA LEU A 109 -3.48 -16.26 -4.32
C LEU A 109 -2.70 -16.37 -3.01
N LYS A 110 -1.46 -16.89 -3.07
CA LYS A 110 -0.57 -16.96 -1.91
C LYS A 110 -0.18 -15.56 -1.43
N ASP A 111 0.16 -14.65 -2.33
CA ASP A 111 0.52 -13.28 -2.01
C ASP A 111 -0.66 -12.55 -1.35
N ILE A 112 -1.88 -12.68 -1.92
CA ILE A 112 -3.11 -12.12 -1.34
C ILE A 112 -3.37 -12.66 0.07
N LEU A 113 -3.16 -13.95 0.29
CA LEU A 113 -3.33 -14.58 1.60
C LEU A 113 -2.32 -14.05 2.62
N GLU A 114 -1.05 -13.91 2.22
CA GLU A 114 0.01 -13.39 3.07
C GLU A 114 -0.23 -11.91 3.41
N ASP A 115 -0.69 -11.09 2.47
CA ASP A 115 -1.09 -9.70 2.72
C ASP A 115 -2.29 -9.61 3.66
N PHE A 116 -3.31 -10.45 3.47
CA PHE A 116 -4.47 -10.52 4.36
C PHE A 116 -4.07 -10.93 5.78
N LEU A 117 -3.16 -11.90 5.91
CA LEU A 117 -2.63 -12.34 7.20
C LEU A 117 -1.86 -11.24 7.92
N ARG A 118 -0.98 -10.53 7.20
CA ARG A 118 -0.21 -9.40 7.74
C ARG A 118 -1.13 -8.30 8.26
N PHE A 119 -2.25 -8.07 7.56
CA PHE A 119 -3.25 -7.09 7.94
C PHE A 119 -4.13 -7.54 9.12
N ALA A 120 -4.60 -8.78 9.11
CA ALA A 120 -5.49 -9.31 10.14
C ALA A 120 -4.75 -9.61 11.44
N GLY A 121 -3.49 -10.06 11.37
CA GLY A 121 -2.69 -10.40 12.55
C GLY A 121 -2.30 -9.19 13.41
N ARG A 122 -1.98 -9.44 14.69
CA ARG A 122 -1.24 -8.47 15.51
C ARG A 122 0.19 -8.36 14.95
N MET A 123 0.42 -7.37 14.11
CA MET A 123 1.75 -7.04 13.60
C MET A 123 2.68 -6.74 14.78
N LYS A 124 3.65 -7.61 15.05
CA LYS A 124 4.74 -7.30 15.98
C LYS A 124 5.73 -6.42 15.21
N LEU A 125 5.87 -5.18 15.63
CA LEU A 125 6.85 -4.26 15.07
C LEU A 125 8.21 -4.57 15.69
N ASP A 126 9.24 -4.76 14.85
CA ASP A 126 10.62 -4.82 15.30
C ASP A 126 11.24 -3.41 15.20
N LEU A 127 11.04 -2.62 16.26
CA LEU A 127 11.41 -1.21 16.27
C LEU A 127 12.91 -1.03 16.53
N ASN A 128 13.63 -0.53 15.54
CA ASN A 128 15.03 -0.18 15.64
C ASN A 128 15.24 1.32 15.34
N PRO A 129 16.26 1.98 15.93
CA PRO A 129 16.63 3.34 15.56
C PRO A 129 17.16 3.37 14.12
N GLU A 130 16.44 4.03 13.23
CA GLU A 130 16.73 4.03 11.79
C GLU A 130 16.69 5.47 11.25
N ASP A 131 17.59 5.81 10.34
CA ASP A 131 17.58 7.11 9.65
C ASP A 131 16.63 7.09 8.45
N ILE A 132 15.50 7.77 8.59
CA ILE A 132 14.47 7.83 7.54
C ILE A 132 14.99 8.43 6.23
N ASN A 133 15.91 9.39 6.28
CA ASN A 133 16.43 10.00 5.05
C ASN A 133 17.28 9.00 4.27
N GLU A 134 18.09 8.18 4.96
CA GLU A 134 18.86 7.11 4.31
C GLU A 134 17.94 6.06 3.69
N LEU A 135 16.91 5.62 4.43
CA LEU A 135 15.93 4.66 3.92
C LEU A 135 15.17 5.18 2.70
N ILE A 136 14.78 6.45 2.70
CA ILE A 136 14.10 7.09 1.56
C ILE A 136 15.05 7.22 0.37
N ALA A 137 16.31 7.59 0.60
CA ALA A 137 17.31 7.72 -0.46
C ALA A 137 17.57 6.37 -1.14
N GLU A 138 17.79 5.31 -0.36
CA GLU A 138 17.99 3.94 -0.85
C GLU A 138 16.79 3.45 -1.66
N LEU A 139 15.57 3.66 -1.13
CA LEU A 139 14.36 3.23 -1.82
C LEU A 139 14.10 4.04 -3.10
N ALA A 140 14.39 5.34 -3.10
CA ALA A 140 14.25 6.18 -4.28
C ALA A 140 15.23 5.75 -5.38
N GLU A 141 16.48 5.45 -5.04
CA GLU A 141 17.46 4.91 -5.98
C GLU A 141 17.01 3.56 -6.55
N PHE A 142 16.53 2.66 -5.69
CA PHE A 142 15.98 1.37 -6.12
C PHE A 142 14.79 1.51 -7.07
N PHE A 143 13.87 2.45 -6.81
CA PHE A 143 12.65 2.63 -7.60
C PHE A 143 12.85 3.48 -8.87
N GLN A 144 13.96 4.21 -8.97
CA GLN A 144 14.28 5.10 -10.08
C GLN A 144 14.14 4.45 -11.48
N PRO A 145 14.59 3.20 -11.73
CA PRO A 145 14.46 2.57 -13.04
C PRO A 145 12.99 2.37 -13.44
N GLN A 146 12.14 1.93 -12.50
CA GLN A 146 10.72 1.69 -12.75
C GLN A 146 9.96 3.00 -13.02
N ALA A 147 10.24 4.06 -12.26
CA ALA A 147 9.67 5.38 -12.53
C ALA A 147 10.08 5.89 -13.93
N SER A 148 11.35 5.69 -14.30
CA SER A 148 11.89 6.12 -15.60
C SER A 148 11.26 5.37 -16.78
N MET A 149 11.02 4.06 -16.64
CA MET A 149 10.32 3.25 -17.65
C MET A 149 8.90 3.77 -17.93
N GLU A 150 8.26 4.35 -16.93
CA GLU A 150 6.92 4.93 -17.01
C GLU A 150 6.94 6.44 -17.27
N HIS A 151 8.08 7.01 -17.67
CA HIS A 151 8.27 8.45 -17.93
C HIS A 151 7.87 9.36 -16.75
N VAL A 152 8.14 8.90 -15.53
CA VAL A 152 7.94 9.65 -14.27
C VAL A 152 9.28 10.12 -13.72
N HIS A 153 9.37 11.41 -13.42
CA HIS A 153 10.52 12.06 -12.81
C HIS A 153 10.42 11.97 -11.28
N LEU A 154 11.09 10.95 -10.70
CA LEU A 154 11.24 10.81 -9.27
C LEU A 154 12.28 11.81 -8.72
N ARG A 155 11.91 12.53 -7.66
CA ARG A 155 12.74 13.53 -6.97
C ARG A 155 12.64 13.36 -5.47
N THR A 156 13.72 13.69 -4.77
CA THR A 156 13.78 13.72 -3.31
C THR A 156 14.09 15.13 -2.81
N GLN A 157 13.47 15.51 -1.69
CA GLN A 157 13.74 16.74 -0.95
C GLN A 157 13.79 16.39 0.54
N LEU A 158 14.96 15.99 0.99
CA LEU A 158 15.15 15.49 2.35
C LEU A 158 15.58 16.64 3.27
N ASP A 159 14.97 16.71 4.45
CA ASP A 159 15.33 17.65 5.51
C ASP A 159 16.77 17.36 5.99
N ALA A 160 17.55 18.40 6.25
CA ALA A 160 18.92 18.26 6.76
C ALA A 160 18.97 17.92 8.26
N SER A 161 17.85 18.01 8.95
CA SER A 161 17.72 17.71 10.38
C SER A 161 17.88 16.20 10.67
N PRO A 162 18.33 15.81 11.87
CA PRO A 162 18.37 14.40 12.28
C PRO A 162 17.00 13.74 12.08
N SER A 163 17.00 12.61 11.39
CA SER A 163 15.77 11.88 11.00
C SER A 163 15.72 10.47 11.57
N VAL A 164 16.47 10.24 12.66
CA VAL A 164 16.51 8.94 13.35
C VAL A 164 15.27 8.76 14.22
N VAL A 165 14.48 7.74 13.93
CA VAL A 165 13.26 7.39 14.68
C VAL A 165 13.19 5.88 14.90
N PRO A 166 12.51 5.40 15.96
CA PRO A 166 12.25 3.98 16.15
C PRO A 166 11.22 3.49 15.12
N LEU A 167 11.61 2.60 14.22
CA LEU A 167 10.73 2.00 13.22
C LEU A 167 11.12 0.57 12.83
N ASP A 168 10.19 -0.15 12.23
CA ASP A 168 10.46 -1.41 11.55
C ASP A 168 10.82 -1.12 10.09
N GLN A 169 12.11 -1.27 9.76
CA GLN A 169 12.68 -0.89 8.46
C GLN A 169 11.94 -1.54 7.29
N GLY A 170 11.60 -2.83 7.40
CA GLY A 170 10.96 -3.59 6.34
C GLY A 170 9.54 -3.11 6.08
N LEU A 171 8.76 -2.92 7.15
CA LEU A 171 7.39 -2.44 7.04
C LEU A 171 7.31 -0.99 6.54
N PHE A 172 8.26 -0.14 6.93
CA PHE A 172 8.34 1.22 6.42
C PHE A 172 8.67 1.26 4.92
N LYS A 173 9.71 0.52 4.48
CA LYS A 173 10.04 0.39 3.05
C LYS A 173 8.84 -0.12 2.25
N GLN A 174 8.13 -1.12 2.76
CA GLN A 174 6.92 -1.67 2.11
C GLN A 174 5.81 -0.61 1.99
N ALA A 175 5.51 0.12 3.07
CA ALA A 175 4.49 1.17 3.05
C ALA A 175 4.83 2.27 2.04
N LEU A 176 6.09 2.72 2.00
CA LEU A 176 6.52 3.75 1.07
C LEU A 176 6.52 3.26 -0.38
N LEU A 177 6.96 2.02 -0.63
CA LEU A 177 6.93 1.40 -1.95
C LEU A 177 5.50 1.30 -2.49
N ASN A 178 4.53 0.92 -1.66
CA ASN A 178 3.12 0.87 -2.06
C ASN A 178 2.60 2.25 -2.52
N LEU A 179 2.99 3.33 -1.84
CA LEU A 179 2.63 4.69 -2.26
C LEU A 179 3.29 5.06 -3.59
N LEU A 180 4.56 4.70 -3.79
CA LEU A 180 5.29 4.96 -5.04
C LEU A 180 4.69 4.20 -6.22
N ILE A 181 4.33 2.92 -6.03
CA ILE A 181 3.65 2.10 -7.04
C ILE A 181 2.30 2.73 -7.42
N ASN A 182 1.50 3.12 -6.42
CA ASN A 182 0.19 3.72 -6.64
C ASN A 182 0.30 5.06 -7.40
N ALA A 183 1.24 5.92 -7.01
CA ALA A 183 1.53 7.17 -7.69
C ALA A 183 1.93 6.96 -9.16
N ASN A 184 2.88 6.04 -9.40
CA ASN A 184 3.37 5.73 -10.74
C ASN A 184 2.25 5.17 -11.63
N ALA A 185 1.45 4.24 -11.10
CA ALA A 185 0.31 3.66 -11.81
C ALA A 185 -0.77 4.72 -12.14
N ALA A 186 -1.07 5.62 -11.21
CA ALA A 186 -2.06 6.69 -11.43
C ALA A 186 -1.64 7.63 -12.57
N MET A 187 -0.35 8.02 -12.61
CA MET A 187 0.19 8.86 -13.68
C MET A 187 0.25 8.12 -15.03
N SER A 188 0.72 6.87 -15.04
CA SER A 188 0.82 6.07 -16.27
C SER A 188 -0.56 5.85 -16.92
N GLN A 189 -1.58 5.48 -16.14
CA GLN A 189 -2.93 5.26 -16.66
C GLN A 189 -3.60 6.52 -17.19
N ALA A 190 -3.35 7.67 -16.56
CA ALA A 190 -3.90 8.95 -17.00
C ALA A 190 -3.34 9.33 -18.39
N ARG A 191 -2.04 9.09 -18.62
CA ARG A 191 -1.38 9.25 -19.92
C ARG A 191 -2.01 8.36 -20.99
N THR A 192 -2.17 7.07 -20.73
CA THR A 192 -2.76 6.13 -21.72
C THR A 192 -4.20 6.50 -22.10
N LYS A 193 -4.95 7.13 -21.19
CA LYS A 193 -6.35 7.53 -21.42
C LYS A 193 -6.50 8.92 -22.04
N ASN A 194 -5.41 9.60 -22.44
CA ASN A 194 -5.42 10.99 -22.95
C ASN A 194 -6.20 11.96 -22.04
N LYS A 195 -6.25 11.68 -20.73
CA LYS A 195 -6.85 12.62 -19.78
C LYS A 195 -5.86 13.74 -19.53
N PRO A 196 -6.25 15.02 -19.62
CA PRO A 196 -5.41 16.11 -19.16
C PRO A 196 -5.21 15.94 -17.65
N HIS A 197 -4.02 15.53 -17.24
CA HIS A 197 -3.57 15.57 -15.85
C HIS A 197 -2.48 16.63 -15.74
N GLY A 198 -2.68 17.59 -14.84
CA GLY A 198 -1.83 18.76 -14.71
C GLY A 198 -0.54 18.41 -13.97
N GLY A 199 0.56 18.25 -14.71
CA GLY A 199 1.90 18.32 -14.12
C GLY A 199 3.00 17.66 -14.97
N ALA A 200 4.24 17.91 -14.56
CA ALA A 200 5.47 17.51 -15.25
C ALA A 200 5.85 16.03 -15.05
N ASN A 201 4.86 15.13 -14.87
CA ASN A 201 5.06 13.72 -14.47
C ASN A 201 6.03 13.59 -13.30
N GLU A 202 5.83 14.38 -12.25
CA GLU A 202 6.74 14.42 -11.11
C GLU A 202 6.21 13.56 -9.95
N LEU A 203 7.11 12.78 -9.37
CA LEU A 203 6.92 12.08 -8.10
C LEU A 203 7.92 12.65 -7.10
N LEU A 204 7.45 13.31 -6.05
CA LEU A 204 8.29 13.95 -5.05
C LEU A 204 8.17 13.23 -3.71
N LEU A 205 9.31 12.78 -3.20
CA LEU A 205 9.48 12.37 -1.81
C LEU A 205 10.07 13.52 -1.01
N ARG A 206 9.38 13.96 0.03
CA ARG A 206 9.84 15.03 0.90
C ARG A 206 9.83 14.59 2.36
N THR A 207 10.90 14.91 3.09
CA THR A 207 10.89 14.85 4.55
C THR A 207 10.85 16.26 5.14
N LYS A 208 10.19 16.41 6.28
CA LYS A 208 10.18 17.64 7.06
C LYS A 208 10.15 17.29 8.54
N ASN A 209 11.09 17.81 9.31
CA ASN A 209 11.07 17.73 10.76
C ASN A 209 10.55 19.06 11.33
N ASP A 210 9.40 19.04 12.01
CA ASP A 210 8.84 20.25 12.64
C ASP A 210 9.19 20.40 14.13
N GLY A 211 10.09 19.55 14.63
CA GLY A 211 10.52 19.49 16.02
C GLY A 211 9.62 18.66 16.92
N GLN A 212 8.39 18.32 16.50
CA GLN A 212 7.51 17.39 17.21
C GLN A 212 7.36 16.06 16.47
N GLN A 213 7.36 16.11 15.14
CA GLN A 213 7.14 14.97 14.28
C GLN A 213 8.02 15.05 13.04
N LEU A 214 8.42 13.87 12.55
CA LEU A 214 9.00 13.72 11.24
C LEU A 214 7.88 13.40 10.25
N ILE A 215 7.71 14.26 9.26
CA ILE A 215 6.67 14.15 8.23
C ILE A 215 7.33 13.66 6.95
N VAL A 216 6.83 12.54 6.43
CA VAL A 216 7.18 12.03 5.10
C VAL A 216 6.00 12.31 4.17
N THR A 217 6.26 12.98 3.05
CA THR A 217 5.26 13.33 2.04
C THR A 217 5.63 12.69 0.71
N VAL A 218 4.66 11.97 0.12
CA VAL A 218 4.72 11.47 -1.26
C VAL A 218 3.73 12.30 -2.06
N THR A 219 4.21 13.00 -3.07
CA THR A 219 3.39 13.84 -3.95
C THR A 219 3.54 13.37 -5.38
N ASP A 220 2.43 13.07 -6.05
CA ASP A 220 2.39 12.81 -7.49
C ASP A 220 1.63 13.91 -8.23
N THR A 221 1.89 14.01 -9.54
CA THR A 221 1.13 14.87 -10.45
C THR A 221 0.12 14.08 -11.29
N GLY A 222 -0.46 13.04 -10.70
CA GLY A 222 -1.51 12.23 -11.29
C GLY A 222 -2.87 12.93 -11.31
N PRO A 223 -3.92 12.22 -11.71
CA PRO A 223 -5.28 12.79 -11.87
C PRO A 223 -5.97 13.13 -10.53
N GLY A 224 -5.34 12.82 -9.40
CA GLY A 224 -5.96 12.95 -8.07
C GLY A 224 -7.02 11.88 -7.80
N ILE A 225 -7.73 12.07 -6.69
CA ILE A 225 -8.75 11.14 -6.19
C ILE A 225 -10.06 11.91 -6.03
N GLU A 226 -11.14 11.40 -6.63
CA GLU A 226 -12.49 11.99 -6.48
C GLU A 226 -12.95 11.97 -5.01
N PRO A 227 -13.72 12.98 -4.53
CA PRO A 227 -14.07 13.11 -3.11
C PRO A 227 -14.80 11.92 -2.49
N ASP A 228 -15.62 11.21 -3.28
CA ASP A 228 -16.34 10.04 -2.79
C ASP A 228 -15.43 8.82 -2.71
N THR A 229 -14.57 8.62 -3.71
CA THR A 229 -13.51 7.59 -3.73
C THR A 229 -12.55 7.75 -2.56
N LEU A 230 -12.21 8.99 -2.17
CA LEU A 230 -11.27 9.28 -1.07
C LEU A 230 -11.72 8.70 0.28
N LYS A 231 -13.02 8.43 0.47
CA LYS A 231 -13.54 7.81 1.70
C LYS A 231 -13.28 6.30 1.75
N GLU A 232 -13.04 5.70 0.59
CA GLU A 232 -12.96 4.25 0.40
C GLU A 232 -11.52 3.76 0.14
N ILE A 233 -10.55 4.65 -0.13
CA ILE A 233 -9.17 4.25 -0.50
C ILE A 233 -8.41 3.44 0.55
N PHE A 234 -8.86 3.45 1.81
CA PHE A 234 -8.29 2.65 2.89
C PHE A 234 -9.15 1.43 3.25
N MET A 235 -10.25 1.20 2.53
CA MET A 235 -11.08 0.02 2.70
C MET A 235 -10.40 -1.19 2.02
N PRO A 236 -10.40 -2.36 2.67
CA PRO A 236 -9.89 -3.58 2.04
C PRO A 236 -10.57 -3.87 0.70
N TYR A 237 -9.79 -4.34 -0.27
CA TYR A 237 -10.24 -4.73 -1.62
C TYR A 237 -10.84 -3.59 -2.47
N PHE A 238 -10.70 -2.34 -2.03
CA PHE A 238 -11.05 -1.20 -2.86
C PHE A 238 -9.94 -0.94 -3.89
N SER A 239 -10.29 -1.03 -5.17
CA SER A 239 -9.42 -0.64 -6.27
C SER A 239 -10.23 0.02 -7.37
N THR A 240 -9.72 1.12 -7.91
CA THR A 240 -10.27 1.79 -9.11
C THR A 240 -9.66 1.25 -10.40
N THR A 241 -8.78 0.25 -10.29
CA THR A 241 -8.06 -0.39 -11.40
C THR A 241 -8.50 -1.85 -11.54
N ARG A 242 -8.66 -2.34 -12.78
CA ARG A 242 -9.00 -3.76 -13.02
C ARG A 242 -7.74 -4.62 -12.82
N GLY A 243 -7.77 -5.54 -11.85
CA GLY A 243 -6.71 -6.54 -11.64
C GLY A 243 -5.94 -6.44 -10.32
N GLY A 244 -6.21 -5.43 -9.50
CA GLY A 244 -5.75 -5.32 -8.10
C GLY A 244 -6.73 -5.99 -7.17
#